data_AF-A0A5R1P262-F1
#
_entry.id   AF-A0A5R1P262-F1
#
_cell.length_a   1.000
_cell.length_b   1.000
_cell.length_c   1.000
_cell.angle_alpha   90.00
_cell.angle_beta   90.00
_cell.angle_gamma   90.00
#
_symmetry.space_group_name_H-M   'P 1'
#
loop_
_entity.id
_entity.type
_entity.pdbx_description
1 polymer ?
#
loop_
_entity_poly.entity_id
_entity_poly.type
_entity_poly.pdbx_seq_one_letter_code
_entity_poly.pdbx_strand_id
1 'polypeptide(L)'
;MGSARFWRTDRTANYGPSNGPARNQINTDLITTHWDDLLRVAGSLAAGAVQASELLRVLQGSGRPTPLGRYWREYQLTRPALSASTTII
;
A
#
# COMPACT_ATOMS: atom_id res chain seq x y z
N MET A 1 -20.25 -8.11 10.83
CA MET A 1 -20.62 -6.92 10.05
C MET A 1 -19.47 -5.94 10.10
N GLY A 2 -18.80 -5.69 8.96
CA GLY A 2 -17.60 -4.85 8.93
C GLY A 2 -17.96 -3.39 9.15
N SER A 3 -17.41 -2.78 10.20
CA SER A 3 -17.54 -1.35 10.45
C SER A 3 -16.68 -0.58 9.44
N ALA A 4 -17.27 -0.20 8.31
CA ALA A 4 -16.62 0.71 7.37
C ALA A 4 -16.37 2.06 8.07
N ARG A 5 -15.10 2.42 8.24
CA ARG A 5 -14.69 3.70 8.83
C ARG A 5 -14.65 4.75 7.73
N PHE A 6 -15.46 5.80 7.88
CA PHE A 6 -15.47 6.92 6.96
C PHE A 6 -14.58 8.04 7.49
N TRP A 7 -13.83 8.66 6.57
CA TRP A 7 -12.85 9.71 6.86
C TRP A 7 -13.21 11.00 6.12
N ARG A 8 -12.92 12.16 6.71
CA ARG A 8 -13.13 13.49 6.11
C ARG A 8 -11.80 14.23 5.96
N THR A 9 -11.67 14.98 4.88
CA THR A 9 -10.51 15.84 4.65
C THR A 9 -10.62 17.13 5.48
N ASP A 10 -11.80 17.75 5.46
CA ASP A 10 -12.10 18.95 6.24
C ASP A 10 -13.17 18.64 7.30
N ARG A 11 -12.90 19.06 8.54
CA ARG A 11 -13.80 18.88 9.68
C ARG A 11 -15.02 19.79 9.62
N THR A 12 -14.91 20.92 8.93
CA THR A 12 -15.92 21.98 8.86
C THR A 12 -16.79 21.90 7.61
N ALA A 13 -16.27 21.34 6.51
CA ALA A 13 -17.01 21.19 5.26
C ALA A 13 -18.23 20.28 5.44
N ASN A 14 -19.40 20.64 4.92
CA ASN A 14 -20.61 19.83 5.05
C ASN A 14 -20.66 18.70 3.98
N TYR A 15 -20.54 17.44 4.41
CA TYR A 15 -20.61 16.25 3.52
C TYR A 15 -22.04 15.66 3.41
N GLY A 16 -23.06 16.37 3.91
CA GLY A 16 -24.46 15.94 3.82
C GLY A 16 -24.74 14.64 4.61
N PRO A 17 -25.41 13.64 4.02
CA PRO A 17 -25.74 12.37 4.68
C PRO A 17 -24.52 11.61 5.24
N SER A 18 -23.33 11.86 4.68
CA SER A 18 -22.07 11.23 5.10
C SER A 18 -21.47 11.85 6.37
N ASN A 19 -22.01 12.96 6.88
CA ASN A 19 -21.52 13.61 8.10
C ASN A 19 -21.64 12.71 9.35
N GLY A 20 -22.69 11.89 9.44
CA GLY A 20 -22.94 10.99 10.57
C GLY A 20 -21.89 9.87 10.72
N PRO A 21 -21.59 9.10 9.66
CA PRO A 21 -20.61 8.03 9.71
C PRO A 21 -19.15 8.51 9.60
N ALA A 22 -18.89 9.68 9.00
CA ALA A 22 -17.54 10.19 8.78
C ALA A 22 -17.02 10.99 9.98
N ARG A 23 -16.66 10.28 11.05
CA ARG A 23 -16.19 10.85 12.32
C ARG A 23 -14.66 11.02 12.37
N ASN A 24 -13.92 10.39 11.48
CA ASN A 24 -12.47 10.41 11.46
C ASN A 24 -11.95 11.46 10.47
N GLN A 25 -10.83 12.13 10.79
CA GLN A 25 -10.21 13.12 9.92
C GLN A 25 -8.93 12.56 9.29
N ILE A 26 -8.75 12.79 8.00
CA ILE A 26 -7.52 12.50 7.28
C ILE A 26 -6.48 13.55 7.65
N ASN A 27 -5.28 13.12 8.01
CA ASN A 27 -4.16 14.03 8.19
C ASN A 27 -3.55 14.36 6.82
N THR A 28 -4.04 15.43 6.19
CA THR A 28 -3.55 15.91 4.89
C THR A 28 -2.12 16.40 4.94
N ASP A 29 -1.67 16.95 6.07
CA ASP A 29 -0.32 17.46 6.24
C ASP A 29 0.69 16.31 6.20
N LEU A 30 0.36 15.17 6.80
CA LEU A 30 1.18 13.97 6.73
C LEU A 30 1.26 13.42 5.30
N ILE A 31 0.14 13.41 4.57
CA ILE A 31 0.10 12.93 3.18
C ILE A 31 0.92 13.83 2.27
N THR A 32 0.76 15.15 2.40
CA THR A 32 1.48 16.13 1.58
C THR A 32 2.97 16.13 1.88
N THR A 33 3.36 16.01 3.16
CA THR A 33 4.77 15.91 3.59
C THR A 33 5.49 14.70 3.00
N HIS A 34 4.78 13.56 2.87
CA HIS A 34 5.37 12.30 2.36
C HIS A 34 4.89 11.93 0.95
N TRP A 35 4.39 12.90 0.18
CA TRP A 35 3.77 12.64 -1.12
C TRP A 35 4.70 11.91 -2.10
N ASP A 36 5.95 12.35 -2.19
CA ASP A 36 6.95 11.74 -3.08
C ASP A 36 7.28 10.29 -2.70
N ASP A 37 7.31 9.99 -1.40
CA ASP A 37 7.58 8.64 -0.90
C ASP A 37 6.41 7.69 -1.22
N LEU A 38 5.18 8.18 -1.07
CA LEU A 38 3.97 7.44 -1.49
C LEU A 38 3.99 7.12 -2.99
N LEU A 39 4.39 8.09 -3.82
CA LEU A 39 4.52 7.89 -5.26
C LEU A 39 5.64 6.90 -5.62
N ARG A 40 6.77 6.91 -4.91
CA ARG A 40 7.85 5.92 -5.11
C ARG A 40 7.41 4.51 -4.78
N VAL A 41 6.64 4.33 -3.72
CA VAL A 41 6.08 3.01 -3.35
C VAL A 41 5.09 2.54 -4.41
N ALA A 42 4.22 3.42 -4.89
CA ALA A 42 3.28 3.10 -5.97
C ALA A 42 4.00 2.73 -7.28
N GLY A 43 5.06 3.46 -7.64
CA GLY A 43 5.89 3.15 -8.81
C GLY A 43 6.62 1.81 -8.67
N SER A 44 7.15 1.51 -7.48
CA SER A 44 7.80 0.22 -7.20
C SER A 44 6.82 -0.95 -7.27
N LEU A 45 5.58 -0.73 -6.82
CA LEU A 45 4.50 -1.71 -6.93
C LEU A 45 4.12 -1.95 -8.41
N ALA A 46 3.94 -0.87 -9.18
CA ALA A 46 3.57 -0.94 -10.59
C ALA A 46 4.67 -1.60 -11.45
N ALA A 47 5.94 -1.36 -11.12
CA ALA A 47 7.08 -1.99 -11.78
C ALA A 47 7.36 -3.43 -11.30
N GLY A 48 6.59 -3.96 -10.35
CA GLY A 48 6.78 -5.30 -9.79
C GLY A 48 8.00 -5.47 -8.88
N ALA A 49 8.67 -4.37 -8.52
CA ALA A 49 9.80 -4.36 -7.59
C ALA A 49 9.37 -4.59 -6.14
N VAL A 50 8.13 -4.24 -5.80
CA VAL A 50 7.50 -4.55 -4.49
C VAL A 50 6.23 -5.34 -4.73
N GLN A 51 6.06 -6.46 -4.03
CA GLN A 51 4.82 -7.23 -4.11
C GLN A 51 3.72 -6.58 -3.26
N ALA A 52 2.49 -6.55 -3.77
CA ALA A 52 1.34 -5.97 -3.05
C ALA A 52 1.15 -6.57 -1.64
N SER A 53 1.47 -7.85 -1.46
CA SER A 53 1.43 -8.56 -0.18
C SER A 53 2.34 -7.94 0.89
N GLU A 54 3.54 -7.51 0.51
CA GLU A 54 4.49 -6.88 1.42
C GLU A 54 4.05 -5.46 1.80
N LEU A 55 3.49 -4.71 0.85
CA LEU A 55 2.91 -3.38 1.13
C LEU A 55 1.71 -3.50 2.09
N LEU A 56 0.84 -4.48 1.88
CA LEU A 56 -0.32 -4.74 2.75
C LEU A 56 0.10 -5.13 4.17
N ARG A 57 1.20 -5.87 4.34
CA ARG A 57 1.77 -6.20 5.66
C ARG A 57 2.21 -4.96 6.43
N VAL A 58 2.81 -3.99 5.75
CA VAL A 58 3.22 -2.71 6.35
C VAL A 58 2.00 -1.87 6.73
N LEU A 59 1.01 -1.79 5.85
CA LEU A 59 -0.20 -0.97 6.05
C LEU A 59 -1.10 -1.49 7.21
N GLN A 60 -1.11 -2.79 7.48
CA GLN A 60 -1.92 -3.36 8.56
C GLN A 60 -1.35 -3.15 9.98
N GLY A 61 -0.21 -2.47 10.14
CA GLY A 61 0.21 -1.95 11.44
C GLY A 61 0.63 -2.99 12.48
N SER A 62 1.18 -4.13 12.05
CA SER A 62 1.77 -5.16 12.95
C SER A 62 3.13 -5.70 12.46
N GLY A 63 3.99 -4.80 11.99
CA GLY A 63 5.46 -4.76 12.17
C GLY A 63 6.34 -6.00 11.88
N ARG A 64 7.36 -5.83 11.02
CA ARG A 64 8.41 -6.78 10.58
C ARG A 64 8.04 -7.58 9.31
N PRO A 65 8.97 -7.75 8.34
CA PRO A 65 8.95 -8.96 7.54
C PRO A 65 8.98 -10.14 8.52
N THR A 66 7.95 -10.99 8.48
CA THR A 66 8.01 -12.32 9.08
C THR A 66 9.16 -13.11 8.43
N PRO A 67 9.68 -14.18 9.05
CA PRO A 67 10.65 -15.09 8.41
C PRO A 67 10.33 -15.44 6.95
N LEU A 68 9.05 -15.47 6.55
CA LEU A 68 8.55 -15.57 5.17
C LEU A 68 9.05 -14.50 4.18
N GLY A 69 9.06 -13.21 4.53
CA GLY A 69 9.59 -12.15 3.66
C GLY A 69 11.11 -12.26 3.49
N ARG A 70 11.78 -12.89 4.45
CA ARG A 70 13.20 -13.27 4.38
C ARG A 70 13.40 -14.50 3.48
N TYR A 71 12.65 -15.58 3.67
CA TYR A 71 12.71 -16.79 2.82
C TYR A 71 12.41 -16.49 1.34
N TRP A 72 11.47 -15.59 1.06
CA TRP A 72 11.15 -15.19 -0.32
C TRP A 72 12.27 -14.37 -0.96
N ARG A 73 12.90 -13.49 -0.17
CA ARG A 73 14.09 -12.74 -0.57
C ARG A 73 15.28 -13.68 -0.86
N GLU A 74 15.48 -14.71 -0.06
CA GLU A 74 16.50 -15.75 -0.30
C GLU A 74 16.17 -16.61 -1.53
N TYR A 75 14.89 -16.93 -1.80
CA TYR A 75 14.45 -17.68 -2.98
C TYR A 75 14.68 -16.91 -4.30
N GLN A 76 14.52 -15.59 -4.32
CA GLN A 76 14.82 -14.78 -5.51
C GLN A 76 16.33 -14.67 -5.82
N LEU A 77 17.20 -14.85 -4.82
CA LEU A 77 18.66 -14.77 -4.98
C LEU A 77 19.31 -16.08 -5.47
N THR A 78 18.58 -17.21 -5.41
CA THR A 78 19.09 -18.54 -5.79
C THR A 78 18.71 -18.96 -7.22
N ARG A 79 18.06 -18.09 -8.01
CA ARG A 79 17.60 -18.42 -9.37
C ARG A 79 18.55 -17.87 -10.45
N PRO A 80 19.25 -18.70 -11.26
CA PRO A 80 19.84 -18.26 -12.51
C PRO A 80 18.85 -18.37 -13.69
N ALA A 81 18.71 -17.25 -14.41
CA ALA A 81 18.48 -17.02 -15.85
C ALA A 81 17.28 -17.66 -16.63
N LEU A 82 16.62 -16.79 -17.42
CA LEU A 82 16.02 -17.01 -18.76
C LEU A 82 14.84 -18.00 -18.99
N SER A 83 13.95 -17.52 -19.87
CA SER A 83 12.96 -18.20 -20.71
C SER A 83 11.71 -18.84 -20.06
N ALA A 84 10.56 -18.18 -20.26
CA ALA A 84 9.59 -18.67 -21.23
C ALA A 84 8.52 -17.59 -21.49
N SER A 85 8.42 -17.20 -22.77
CA SER A 85 7.21 -16.68 -23.42
C SER A 85 6.79 -15.24 -23.11
N THR A 86 7.63 -14.29 -23.49
CA THR A 86 7.13 -13.22 -24.36
C THR A 86 7.10 -13.78 -25.78
N THR A 87 5.93 -14.20 -26.23
CA THR A 87 5.60 -14.26 -27.66
C THR A 87 4.67 -13.08 -27.91
N ILE A 88 5.26 -11.97 -28.37
CA ILE A 88 4.64 -11.12 -29.36
C ILE A 88 5.61 -11.15 -30.55
N ILE A 89 5.15 -11.87 -31.59
CA ILE A 89 5.69 -12.01 -32.96
C ILE A 89 6.97 -12.85 -33.09
#